data_AF-A0A8B5WDD4-F1
#
_entry.id   AF-A0A8B5WDD4-F1
#
_cell.length_a   1.000
_cell.length_b   1.000
_cell.length_c   1.000
_cell.angle_alpha   90.00
_cell.angle_beta   90.00
_cell.angle_gamma   90.00
#
_symmetry.space_group_name_H-M   'P 1'
#
loop_
_entity.id
_entity.type
_entity.pdbx_description
1 polymer ?
#
loop_
_entity_poly.entity_id
_entity_poly.type
_entity_poly.pdbx_seq_one_letter_code
_entity_poly.pdbx_strand_id
1 'polypeptide(L)'
;EWHGWRVDLQVCYDLRFPVWCRNDRNFDLQLFVANWPSPRVGVWQSLLKARAIENQSYVIGVNRTGRDGRDIDYPGRSSAWSPMGECLVELDDHEQVSQVSLDLDALRQTRKQFPFLADADRFTID
;
A
#
# COMPACT_ATOMS: atom_id res chain seq x y z
N GLU A 1 13.12 -10.24 4.11
CA GLU A 1 13.90 -8.98 4.02
C GLU A 1 14.60 -8.93 2.68
N TRP A 2 14.72 -7.74 2.08
CA TRP A 2 15.37 -7.51 0.79
C TRP A 2 16.12 -6.17 0.84
N HIS A 3 17.43 -6.17 0.62
CA HIS A 3 18.31 -4.98 0.79
C HIS A 3 18.05 -4.18 2.08
N GLY A 4 17.79 -4.85 3.20
CA GLY A 4 17.51 -4.19 4.49
C GLY A 4 16.07 -3.70 4.67
N TRP A 5 15.18 -3.91 3.70
CA TRP A 5 13.75 -3.64 3.82
C TRP A 5 12.99 -4.88 4.27
N ARG A 6 12.07 -4.70 5.23
CA ARG A 6 11.05 -5.69 5.57
C ARG A 6 9.81 -5.41 4.72
N VAL A 7 9.48 -6.34 3.84
CA VAL A 7 8.39 -6.19 2.87
C VAL A 7 7.26 -7.12 3.22
N ASP A 8 6.06 -6.57 3.39
CA ASP A 8 4.81 -7.29 3.53
C ASP A 8 4.11 -7.38 2.17
N LEU A 9 3.74 -8.58 1.74
CA LEU A 9 3.17 -8.86 0.42
C LEU A 9 1.71 -9.26 0.57
N GLN A 10 0.83 -8.54 -0.12
CA GLN A 10 -0.61 -8.70 -0.04
C GLN A 10 -1.22 -8.74 -1.44
N VAL A 11 -2.39 -9.38 -1.58
CA VAL A 11 -3.05 -9.58 -2.88
C VAL A 11 -4.42 -8.94 -2.87
N CYS A 12 -4.59 -7.91 -3.69
CA CYS A 12 -5.85 -7.31 -4.09
C CYS A 12 -6.87 -7.13 -2.94
N TYR A 13 -7.72 -8.14 -2.74
CA TYR A 13 -8.82 -8.13 -1.78
C TYR A 13 -8.36 -7.96 -0.33
N ASP A 14 -7.14 -8.40 0.00
CA ASP A 14 -6.51 -8.26 1.32
C ASP A 14 -6.52 -6.81 1.81
N LEU A 15 -6.43 -5.84 0.89
CA LEU A 15 -6.47 -4.41 1.20
C LEU A 15 -7.69 -4.00 2.03
N ARG A 16 -8.80 -4.74 1.95
CA ARG A 16 -10.04 -4.47 2.69
C ARG A 16 -9.98 -4.87 4.17
N PHE A 17 -8.99 -5.65 4.59
CA PHE A 17 -8.93 -6.27 5.91
C PHE A 17 -7.82 -5.62 6.76
N PRO A 18 -8.11 -4.54 7.50
CA PRO A 18 -7.09 -3.79 8.23
C PRO A 18 -6.38 -4.62 9.32
N VAL A 19 -7.09 -5.54 9.98
CA VAL A 19 -6.50 -6.44 10.98
C VAL A 19 -5.45 -7.35 10.34
N TRP A 20 -5.75 -7.88 9.15
CA TRP A 20 -4.81 -8.70 8.38
C TRP A 20 -3.60 -7.90 7.87
N CYS A 21 -3.83 -6.65 7.44
CA CYS A 21 -2.78 -5.77 6.95
C CYS A 21 -2.02 -5.03 8.06
N ARG A 22 -2.30 -5.29 9.34
CA ARG A 22 -1.75 -4.50 10.44
C ARG A 22 -0.25 -4.69 10.56
N ASN A 23 0.47 -3.61 10.85
CA ASN A 23 1.92 -3.66 11.09
C ASN A 23 2.29 -4.20 12.47
N ASP A 24 2.07 -5.49 12.68
CA ASP A 24 2.43 -6.24 13.88
C ASP A 24 3.86 -6.83 13.82
N ARG A 25 4.38 -7.03 12.60
CA ARG A 25 5.71 -7.59 12.31
C ARG A 25 6.76 -6.53 11.99
N ASN A 26 6.43 -5.25 12.17
CA ASN A 26 7.33 -4.12 11.94
C ASN A 26 7.84 -4.10 10.48
N PHE A 27 6.99 -4.33 9.48
CA PHE A 27 7.38 -4.17 8.07
C PHE A 27 7.59 -2.69 7.72
N ASP A 28 8.40 -2.43 6.71
CA ASP A 28 8.79 -1.08 6.26
C ASP A 28 8.03 -0.66 4.98
N LEU A 29 7.68 -1.65 4.16
CA LEU A 29 6.90 -1.52 2.94
C LEU A 29 5.79 -2.58 2.92
N GLN A 30 4.57 -2.17 2.57
CA GLN A 30 3.48 -3.09 2.24
C GLN A 30 3.12 -2.95 0.77
N LEU A 31 3.07 -4.08 0.05
CA LEU A 31 2.86 -4.12 -1.39
C LEU A 31 1.58 -4.89 -1.72
N PHE A 32 0.73 -4.29 -2.54
CA PHE A 32 -0.50 -4.89 -3.05
C PHE A 32 -0.43 -5.07 -4.56
N VAL A 33 -0.55 -6.31 -5.03
CA VAL A 33 -0.80 -6.60 -6.46
C VAL A 33 -2.29 -6.83 -6.69
N ALA A 34 -2.87 -6.24 -7.74
CA ALA A 34 -4.32 -6.20 -7.88
C ALA A 34 -4.85 -6.28 -9.31
N ASN A 35 -6.08 -6.82 -9.38
CA ASN A 35 -7.03 -6.64 -10.47
C ASN A 35 -8.27 -5.95 -9.89
N TRP A 36 -8.15 -4.66 -9.58
CA TRP A 36 -9.19 -3.86 -8.95
C TRP A 36 -10.02 -3.11 -9.99
N PRO A 37 -11.34 -3.37 -10.11
CA PRO A 37 -12.15 -2.84 -11.20
C PRO A 37 -12.57 -1.39 -10.97
N SER A 38 -12.84 -0.70 -12.08
CA SER A 38 -13.17 0.73 -12.17
C SER A 38 -14.26 1.23 -11.20
N PRO A 39 -15.39 0.52 -10.98
CA PRO A 39 -16.47 0.99 -10.09
C PRO A 39 -16.03 1.23 -8.63
N ARG A 40 -14.89 0.69 -8.21
CA ARG A 40 -14.39 0.77 -6.83
C ARG A 40 -13.03 1.44 -6.73
N VAL A 41 -12.59 2.19 -7.75
CA VAL A 41 -11.26 2.82 -7.78
C VAL A 41 -11.02 3.79 -6.62
N GLY A 42 -12.04 4.54 -6.21
CA GLY A 42 -11.93 5.42 -5.04
C GLY A 42 -11.63 4.65 -3.75
N VAL A 43 -12.14 3.42 -3.60
CA VAL A 43 -11.84 2.55 -2.47
C VAL A 43 -10.38 2.08 -2.52
N TRP A 44 -9.88 1.74 -3.71
CA TRP A 44 -8.49 1.34 -3.91
C TRP A 44 -7.51 2.43 -3.44
N GLN A 45 -7.67 3.66 -3.94
CA GLN A 45 -6.80 4.79 -3.56
C GLN A 45 -6.92 5.14 -2.07
N SER A 46 -8.15 5.19 -1.55
CA SER A 46 -8.39 5.55 -0.14
C SER A 46 -7.76 4.54 0.81
N LEU A 47 -7.89 3.24 0.53
CA LEU A 47 -7.37 2.22 1.42
C LEU A 47 -5.85 2.10 1.34
N LEU A 48 -5.23 2.24 0.17
CA LEU A 48 -3.76 2.27 0.08
C LEU A 48 -3.16 3.40 0.94
N LYS A 49 -3.73 4.61 0.80
CA LYS A 49 -3.35 5.75 1.63
C LYS A 49 -3.59 5.48 3.12
N ALA A 50 -4.74 4.91 3.47
CA ALA A 50 -5.06 4.59 4.86
C ALA A 50 -4.08 3.58 5.45
N ARG A 51 -3.72 2.51 4.71
CA ARG A 51 -2.71 1.53 5.12
C ARG A 51 -1.36 2.19 5.36
N ALA A 52 -0.94 3.11 4.49
CA ALA A 52 0.34 3.80 4.66
C ALA A 52 0.40 4.60 5.97
N ILE A 53 -0.68 5.35 6.25
CA ILE A 53 -0.82 6.17 7.45
C ILE A 53 -0.89 5.29 8.70
N GLU A 54 -1.86 4.38 8.78
CA GLU A 54 -2.13 3.64 10.01
C GLU A 54 -0.99 2.69 10.39
N ASN A 55 -0.28 2.14 9.40
CA ASN A 55 0.84 1.22 9.59
C ASN A 55 2.22 1.88 9.62
N GLN A 56 2.28 3.22 9.50
CA GLN A 56 3.52 4.00 9.37
C GLN A 56 4.53 3.30 8.46
N SER A 57 4.13 2.96 7.25
CA SER A 57 4.96 2.25 6.28
C SER A 57 4.80 2.90 4.91
N TYR A 58 5.75 2.66 4.01
CA TYR A 58 5.46 2.89 2.62
C TYR A 58 4.39 1.88 2.15
N VAL A 59 3.54 2.29 1.22
CA VAL A 59 2.58 1.39 0.57
C VAL A 59 2.67 1.56 -0.93
N ILE A 60 2.78 0.44 -1.65
CA ILE A 60 2.72 0.42 -3.10
C ILE A 60 1.56 -0.48 -3.53
N GLY A 61 0.63 0.09 -4.29
CA GLY A 61 -0.40 -0.66 -4.97
C GLY A 61 -0.11 -0.72 -6.47
N VAL A 62 -0.03 -1.92 -7.04
CA VAL A 62 0.07 -2.16 -8.48
C VAL A 62 -1.21 -2.82 -8.94
N ASN A 63 -1.98 -2.09 -9.75
CA ASN A 63 -3.20 -2.58 -10.35
C ASN A 63 -3.05 -2.64 -11.87
N ARG A 64 -3.63 -3.65 -12.51
CA ARG A 64 -3.67 -3.73 -13.97
C ARG A 64 -4.50 -2.60 -14.57
N THR A 65 -4.29 -2.34 -15.86
CA THR A 65 -5.15 -1.47 -16.65
C THR A 65 -5.80 -2.19 -17.84
N GLY A 66 -6.74 -1.53 -18.50
CA GLY A 66 -7.48 -2.01 -19.67
C GLY A 66 -8.63 -2.96 -19.31
N ARG A 67 -9.14 -3.68 -20.30
CA ARG A 67 -10.25 -4.63 -20.15
C ARG A 67 -9.77 -6.08 -20.13
N ASP A 68 -10.42 -6.93 -19.34
CA ASP A 68 -10.19 -8.39 -19.39
C ASP A 68 -11.15 -9.10 -20.37
N GLY A 69 -11.00 -10.42 -20.52
CA GLY A 69 -11.85 -11.24 -21.38
C GLY A 69 -13.31 -11.36 -20.93
N ARG A 70 -13.70 -10.73 -19.82
CA ARG A 70 -15.08 -10.65 -19.31
C ARG A 70 -15.64 -9.22 -19.39
N ASP A 71 -14.99 -8.36 -20.16
CA ASP A 71 -15.34 -6.94 -20.34
C ASP A 71 -15.32 -6.14 -19.03
N ILE A 72 -14.52 -6.58 -18.04
CA ILE A 72 -14.30 -5.82 -16.81
C ILE A 72 -13.21 -4.79 -17.08
N ASP A 73 -13.53 -3.53 -16.81
CA ASP A 73 -12.61 -2.40 -16.92
C ASP A 73 -11.78 -2.21 -15.64
N TYR A 74 -10.46 -2.10 -15.81
CA TYR A 74 -9.49 -1.86 -14.75
C TYR A 74 -8.79 -0.52 -15.03
N PRO A 75 -8.84 0.45 -14.10
CA PRO A 75 -8.44 1.82 -14.36
C PRO A 75 -6.96 2.08 -14.09
N GLY A 76 -6.14 1.04 -13.88
CA GLY A 76 -4.81 1.21 -13.32
C GLY A 76 -4.90 1.86 -11.93
N ARG A 77 -4.48 3.13 -11.82
CA ARG A 77 -4.32 3.83 -10.53
C ARG A 77 -3.32 3.15 -9.59
N SER A 78 -2.29 2.55 -10.18
CA SER A 78 -1.12 2.12 -9.43
C SER A 78 -0.49 3.33 -8.75
N SER A 79 -0.14 3.22 -7.47
CA SER A 79 0.35 4.34 -6.69
C SER A 79 1.31 3.92 -5.58
N ALA A 80 2.16 4.85 -5.16
CA ALA A 80 3.01 4.70 -3.99
C ALA A 80 2.75 5.83 -2.99
N TRP A 81 2.70 5.46 -1.70
CA TRP A 81 2.34 6.35 -0.60
C TRP A 81 3.43 6.36 0.46
N SER A 82 3.72 7.54 0.99
CA SER A 82 4.62 7.73 2.13
C SER A 82 3.95 7.29 3.45
N PRO A 83 4.73 7.09 4.53
CA PRO A 83 4.19 6.72 5.84
C PRO A 83 3.24 7.75 6.47
N MET A 84 3.21 8.98 5.94
CA MET A 84 2.28 10.03 6.36
C MET A 84 1.13 10.23 5.36
N GLY A 85 1.01 9.35 4.36
CA GLY A 85 -0.07 9.38 3.36
C GLY A 85 0.13 10.40 2.24
N GLU A 86 1.36 10.88 2.03
CA GLU A 86 1.71 11.67 0.83
C GLU A 86 1.77 10.74 -0.39
N CYS A 87 1.20 11.18 -1.51
CA CYS A 87 1.27 10.46 -2.77
C CYS A 87 2.64 10.71 -3.42
N LEU A 88 3.47 9.68 -3.54
CA LEU A 88 4.79 9.77 -4.18
C LEU A 88 4.70 9.61 -5.70
N VAL A 89 3.77 8.76 -6.15
CA VAL A 89 3.43 8.58 -7.56
C VAL A 89 2.02 8.02 -7.66
N GLU A 90 1.26 8.46 -8.66
CA GLU A 90 0.01 7.84 -9.09
C GLU A 90 0.01 7.77 -10.61
N LEU A 91 -0.30 6.59 -11.14
CA LEU A 91 -0.40 6.32 -12.58
C LEU A 91 -1.85 6.41 -13.04
N ASP A 92 -2.04 6.70 -14.32
CA ASP A 92 -3.35 6.73 -14.96
C ASP A 92 -3.80 5.32 -15.43
N ASP A 93 -4.70 5.27 -16.41
CA ASP A 93 -5.26 4.05 -16.99
C ASP A 93 -4.50 3.58 -18.25
N HIS A 94 -3.32 4.12 -18.53
CA HIS A 94 -2.47 3.65 -19.63
C HIS A 94 -1.44 2.61 -19.19
N GLU A 95 -1.07 1.73 -20.14
CA GLU A 95 0.04 0.79 -19.95
C GLU A 95 1.34 1.58 -19.82
N GLN A 96 2.01 1.46 -18.68
CA GLN A 96 3.22 2.21 -18.38
C GLN A 96 4.02 1.58 -17.24
N VAL A 97 5.26 2.05 -17.11
CA VAL A 97 6.16 1.73 -16.00
C VAL A 97 6.59 3.04 -15.35
N SER A 98 6.65 3.07 -14.03
CA SER A 98 7.20 4.19 -13.28
C SER A 98 8.13 3.69 -12.19
N GLN A 99 9.13 4.51 -11.86
CA GLN A 99 10.12 4.23 -10.84
C GLN A 99 9.99 5.27 -9.72
N VAL A 100 9.94 4.78 -8.49
CA VAL A 100 9.91 5.61 -7.27
C VAL A 100 11.03 5.16 -6.35
N SER A 101 11.73 6.12 -5.75
CA SER A 101 12.76 5.87 -4.74
C SER A 101 12.15 6.04 -3.35
N LEU A 102 12.37 5.06 -2.47
CA LEU A 102 11.92 5.11 -1.08
C LEU A 102 13.12 5.32 -0.16
N ASP A 103 12.93 6.10 0.92
CA ASP A 103 13.98 6.42 1.89
C ASP A 103 13.70 5.73 3.23
N LEU A 104 14.51 4.72 3.53
CA LEU A 104 14.37 3.93 4.76
C LEU A 104 14.72 4.74 6.01
N ASP A 105 15.65 5.70 5.91
CA ASP A 105 16.04 6.53 7.04
C ASP A 105 15.00 7.61 7.33
N ALA A 106 14.36 8.16 6.28
CA ALA A 106 13.19 9.01 6.44
C ALA A 106 12.04 8.28 7.15
N LEU A 107 11.73 7.03 6.75
CA LEU A 107 10.74 6.19 7.43
C LEU A 107 11.07 6.00 8.91
N ARG A 108 12.32 5.63 9.21
CA ARG A 108 12.79 5.46 10.59
C ARG A 108 12.65 6.74 11.40
N GLN A 109 12.94 7.89 10.80
CA GLN A 109 12.79 9.18 11.46
C GLN A 109 11.31 9.52 11.70
N THR A 110 10.41 9.27 10.75
CA THR A 110 8.97 9.46 10.92
C THR A 110 8.43 8.64 12.09
N ARG A 111 8.80 7.35 12.19
CA ARG A 111 8.39 6.48 13.30
C ARG A 111 8.93 6.94 14.66
N LYS A 112 10.12 7.57 14.70
CA LYS A 112 10.65 8.17 15.93
C LYS A 112 9.91 9.44 16.32
N GLN A 113 9.59 10.29 15.35
CA GLN A 113 8.92 11.57 15.60
C GLN A 113 7.45 11.40 15.99
N PHE A 114 6.77 10.41 15.41
CA PHE A 114 5.36 10.12 15.66
C PHE A 114 5.18 8.64 16.01
N PRO A 115 5.55 8.18 17.22
CA PRO A 115 5.67 6.75 17.52
C PRO A 115 4.34 6.02 17.79
N PHE A 116 3.27 6.33 17.06
CA PHE A 116 1.93 5.79 17.35
C PHE A 116 1.78 4.29 17.03
N LEU A 117 2.68 3.67 16.25
CA LEU A 117 2.74 2.21 16.17
C LEU A 117 2.99 1.56 17.54
N ALA A 118 3.70 2.23 18.45
CA ALA A 118 3.95 1.73 19.80
C ALA A 118 2.69 1.74 20.69
N ASP A 119 1.71 2.57 20.34
CA ASP A 119 0.42 2.68 21.03
C ASP A 119 -0.63 1.70 20.48
N ALA A 120 -0.25 0.84 19.51
CA ALA A 120 -1.18 -0.10 18.89
C ALA A 120 -1.69 -1.16 19.88
N ASP A 121 -3.00 -1.44 19.81
CA ASP A 121 -3.61 -2.52 20.57
C ASP A 121 -3.02 -3.87 20.18
N ARG A 122 -2.79 -4.73 21.18
CA ARG A 122 -2.37 -6.11 20.98
C ARG A 122 -3.58 -6.97 20.64
N PHE A 123 -3.40 -7.89 19.70
CA PHE A 123 -4.45 -8.83 19.29
C PHE A 123 -3.83 -10.17 18.87
N THR A 124 -4.68 -11.19 18.76
CA THR A 124 -4.39 -12.47 18.14
C THR A 124 -5.36 -12.69 16.98
N ILE A 125 -4.89 -13.37 15.94
CA ILE A 125 -5.75 -13.86 14.87
C ILE A 125 -5.98 -15.34 15.15
N ASP A 126 -7.24 -15.70 15.42
CA ASP A 126 -7.68 -17.08 15.65
C ASP A 126 -7.94 -17.84 14.34
#